data_AF-A0A3B6I0H8-F1
#
_entry.id   AF-A0A3B6I0H8-F1
#
_cell.length_a   1.000
_cell.length_b   1.000
_cell.length_c   1.000
_cell.angle_alpha   90.00
_cell.angle_beta   90.00
_cell.angle_gamma   90.00
#
_symmetry.space_group_name_H-M   'P 1'
#
loop_
_entity.id
_entity.type
_entity.pdbx_description
1 polymer ?
#
loop_
_entity_poly.entity_id
_entity_poly.type
_entity_poly.pdbx_seq_one_letter_code
_entity_poly.pdbx_strand_id
1 'polypeptide(L)'
;MSPPSLPPSSSEEEASRGKPGSASAMAPGRSTSASAAARGESGSAGARAPGKSGAAGAVASGKSVWAEMGVAPFQDGQYVRLRNRGRGGYLCADETGRGVSIDRRREMVNTAWVAQVLETDTNYFVLLRGAYGRHLAVTRAEAGPGHVGFDAAQCAFDEPEDSHVMWWTTPGKNGSVVLLHGTSARLRALRANGRYRRWHRRVTVEAINRSRVTSMMEWEVQVIPMRVERPPYQLRPGGPDIPWHQGSEETVQVNCVVADDNGSTDEQGRGALTLHGRSLMGLGNELAQRLGNGLNFQDITLCIQAGNLAQPTVLLTDLPHRDDPVDIVVFRVGTPGHDRLLFPDLDAE
;
A
#
# COMPACT_ATOMS: atom_id res chain seq x y z
N MET A 1 -59.54 16.54 34.81
CA MET A 1 -58.55 16.18 35.84
C MET A 1 -57.18 16.59 35.32
N SER A 2 -56.57 17.57 35.97
CA SER A 2 -55.15 17.97 35.82
C SER A 2 -54.50 17.83 37.21
N PRO A 3 -53.18 18.03 37.37
CA PRO A 3 -52.06 17.10 37.18
C PRO A 3 -51.44 16.72 38.56
N PRO A 4 -50.15 16.35 38.67
CA PRO A 4 -49.18 17.43 38.89
C PRO A 4 -47.82 17.28 38.19
N SER A 5 -47.27 18.45 37.90
CA SER A 5 -45.85 18.76 37.64
C SER A 5 -45.12 19.04 38.96
N LEU A 6 -43.77 19.03 38.93
CA LEU A 6 -42.78 19.90 39.65
C LEU A 6 -41.52 19.10 40.12
N PRO A 7 -40.35 19.71 40.42
CA PRO A 7 -39.36 20.23 39.47
C PRO A 7 -37.89 19.96 39.98
N PRO A 8 -36.84 20.83 39.85
CA PRO A 8 -35.47 20.39 39.57
C PRO A 8 -34.49 20.57 40.76
N SER A 9 -33.24 20.12 40.60
CA SER A 9 -32.13 20.52 41.47
C SER A 9 -30.90 20.89 40.64
N SER A 10 -30.63 22.19 40.65
CA SER A 10 -29.38 22.86 40.32
C SER A 10 -28.64 23.20 41.61
N SER A 11 -27.30 23.22 41.56
CA SER A 11 -26.36 24.13 42.28
C SER A 11 -24.96 23.54 42.09
N GLU A 12 -24.13 24.10 41.21
CA GLU A 12 -23.20 25.22 41.47
C GLU A 12 -21.93 24.78 42.20
N GLU A 13 -20.78 24.86 41.53
CA GLU A 13 -19.62 25.55 42.10
C GLU A 13 -18.78 26.22 41.00
N GLU A 14 -18.25 27.37 41.38
CA GLU A 14 -17.80 28.51 40.59
C GLU A 14 -16.42 28.39 39.94
N ALA A 15 -16.25 29.35 39.02
CA ALA A 15 -15.07 29.77 38.31
C ALA A 15 -13.87 30.19 39.19
N SER A 16 -12.66 30.12 38.60
CA SER A 16 -11.72 31.23 38.75
C SER A 16 -11.05 31.58 37.42
N ARG A 17 -10.98 32.89 37.19
CA ARG A 17 -10.45 33.59 36.01
C ARG A 17 -8.92 33.68 36.06
N GLY A 18 -8.28 33.53 34.91
CA GLY A 18 -6.92 34.00 34.65
C GLY A 18 -6.83 34.55 33.22
N LYS A 19 -6.53 35.85 33.09
CA LYS A 19 -6.47 36.65 31.86
C LYS A 19 -5.21 36.36 31.00
N PRO A 20 -5.17 36.83 29.73
CA PRO A 20 -4.25 36.38 28.69
C PRO A 20 -2.93 37.18 28.66
N GLY A 21 -1.86 36.52 28.20
CA GLY A 21 -0.54 37.11 28.05
C GLY A 21 0.06 36.87 26.67
N SER A 22 0.23 37.99 25.95
CA SER A 22 1.27 38.33 24.97
C SER A 22 1.49 37.47 23.72
N ALA A 23 1.35 38.19 22.60
CA ALA A 23 1.88 37.90 21.28
C ALA A 23 3.40 37.66 21.26
N SER A 24 3.84 36.81 20.33
CA SER A 24 5.06 37.04 19.56
C SER A 24 4.92 36.38 18.20
N ALA A 25 4.78 37.24 17.19
CA ALA A 25 5.03 36.93 15.80
C ALA A 25 6.54 36.70 15.63
N MET A 26 6.92 35.58 15.01
CA MET A 26 8.25 35.44 14.40
C MET A 26 8.08 35.41 12.89
N ALA A 27 8.56 36.48 12.26
CA ALA A 27 8.77 36.55 10.82
C ALA A 27 9.96 35.64 10.42
N PRO A 28 9.96 35.08 9.21
CA PRO A 28 11.08 34.31 8.70
C PRO A 28 12.23 35.24 8.27
N GLY A 29 13.42 34.96 8.80
CA GLY A 29 14.66 35.61 8.40
C GLY A 29 15.07 35.22 6.98
N ARG A 30 15.14 36.23 6.10
CA ARG A 30 15.91 36.21 4.85
C ARG A 30 17.35 35.83 5.13
N SER A 31 17.86 34.81 4.43
CA SER A 31 19.28 34.75 4.08
C SER A 31 19.40 34.49 2.58
N THR A 32 19.97 35.49 1.92
CA THR A 32 20.37 35.49 0.50
C THR A 32 21.88 35.31 0.44
N SER A 33 22.33 34.46 -0.47
CA SER A 33 23.61 34.50 -1.22
C SER A 33 24.12 33.07 -1.44
N ALA A 34 24.79 32.72 -2.52
CA ALA A 34 24.91 33.27 -3.87
C ALA A 34 25.53 32.14 -4.70
N SER A 35 25.15 32.10 -5.96
CA SER A 35 25.72 31.30 -7.04
C SER A 35 27.23 31.49 -7.20
N ALA A 36 27.96 30.41 -7.46
CA ALA A 36 29.23 30.46 -8.17
C ALA A 36 29.26 29.35 -9.22
N ALA A 37 29.26 29.77 -10.49
CA ALA A 37 29.50 28.95 -11.65
C ALA A 37 31.00 28.68 -11.82
N ALA A 38 31.35 27.48 -12.27
CA ALA A 38 32.62 27.24 -12.95
C ALA A 38 32.39 26.28 -14.12
N ARG A 39 32.72 26.77 -15.32
CA ARG A 39 32.81 26.07 -16.60
C ARG A 39 34.19 25.38 -16.72
N GLY A 40 34.28 24.38 -17.60
CA GLY A 40 35.52 23.86 -18.18
C GLY A 40 35.36 22.39 -18.61
N GLU A 41 34.92 22.12 -19.85
CA GLU A 41 35.75 21.61 -20.97
C GLU A 41 35.99 20.09 -20.90
N SER A 42 35.26 19.29 -21.70
CA SER A 42 35.53 18.89 -23.09
C SER A 42 36.73 17.93 -23.23
N GLY A 43 36.45 16.72 -23.74
CA GLY A 43 37.46 15.69 -23.96
C GLY A 43 36.85 14.43 -24.56
N SER A 44 36.65 14.46 -25.88
CA SER A 44 36.19 13.35 -26.72
C SER A 44 37.31 12.33 -27.01
N ALA A 45 37.02 11.04 -26.84
CA ALA A 45 37.59 9.91 -27.58
C ALA A 45 36.65 8.72 -27.30
N GLY A 46 36.12 7.92 -28.23
CA GLY A 46 36.61 7.53 -29.54
C GLY A 46 36.76 6.01 -29.55
N ALA A 47 35.92 5.32 -30.34
CA ALA A 47 35.93 3.88 -30.66
C ALA A 47 35.42 2.94 -29.54
N ARG A 48 34.64 1.89 -29.77
CA ARG A 48 34.60 0.94 -30.89
C ARG A 48 33.41 -0.02 -30.67
N ALA A 49 32.61 -0.27 -31.70
CA ALA A 49 31.65 -1.38 -31.70
C ALA A 49 32.37 -2.74 -31.69
N PRO A 50 31.70 -3.80 -31.22
CA PRO A 50 31.52 -4.93 -32.13
C PRO A 50 30.07 -5.46 -32.14
N GLY A 51 29.66 -5.91 -33.31
CA GLY A 51 28.36 -6.53 -33.54
C GLY A 51 28.30 -8.01 -33.16
N LYS A 52 27.06 -8.46 -32.97
CA LYS A 52 26.48 -9.80 -33.15
C LYS A 52 27.31 -11.04 -32.77
N SER A 53 26.80 -11.78 -31.80
CA SER A 53 26.54 -13.22 -31.98
C SER A 53 25.46 -13.67 -30.99
N GLY A 54 24.40 -14.27 -31.50
CA GLY A 54 23.38 -14.93 -30.68
C GLY A 54 23.98 -16.11 -29.92
N ALA A 55 23.61 -16.22 -28.66
CA ALA A 55 23.62 -17.48 -27.93
C ALA A 55 22.33 -17.50 -27.14
N ALA A 56 21.41 -18.40 -27.53
CA ALA A 56 20.34 -18.84 -26.66
C ALA A 56 21.00 -19.52 -25.46
N GLY A 57 21.26 -18.73 -24.41
CA GLY A 57 21.76 -19.22 -23.14
C GLY A 57 20.63 -19.97 -22.45
N ALA A 58 20.74 -21.29 -22.43
CA ALA A 58 19.93 -22.15 -21.57
C ALA A 58 19.92 -21.56 -20.15
N VAL A 59 18.73 -21.19 -19.68
CA VAL A 59 18.54 -20.78 -18.28
C VAL A 59 18.80 -22.01 -17.44
N ALA A 60 20.01 -22.08 -16.87
CA ALA A 60 20.35 -23.07 -15.87
C ALA A 60 19.37 -22.88 -14.71
N SER A 61 18.52 -23.88 -14.49
CA SER A 61 17.68 -24.00 -13.30
C SER A 61 18.59 -24.28 -12.09
N GLY A 62 19.32 -23.27 -11.65
CA GLY A 62 19.97 -23.26 -10.35
C GLY A 62 18.90 -23.04 -9.29
N LYS A 63 18.80 -23.94 -8.31
CA LYS A 63 17.97 -23.69 -7.13
C LYS A 63 18.44 -22.38 -6.49
N SER A 64 17.50 -21.48 -6.22
CA SER A 64 17.78 -20.21 -5.55
C SER A 64 18.52 -20.46 -4.23
N VAL A 65 19.60 -19.73 -3.96
CA VAL A 65 20.35 -19.75 -2.68
C VAL A 65 19.41 -19.59 -1.49
N TRP A 66 18.32 -18.85 -1.68
CA TRP A 66 17.29 -18.61 -0.66
C TRP A 66 16.41 -19.83 -0.37
N ALA A 67 16.22 -20.72 -1.36
CA ALA A 67 15.58 -22.01 -1.15
C ALA A 67 16.47 -22.95 -0.30
N GLU A 68 17.80 -22.80 -0.39
CA GLU A 68 18.76 -23.51 0.47
C GLU A 68 18.84 -22.91 1.87
N MET A 69 18.68 -21.59 2.02
CA MET A 69 18.60 -20.90 3.31
C MET A 69 17.27 -21.11 4.04
N GLY A 70 16.32 -21.82 3.43
CA GLY A 70 14.97 -21.97 3.94
C GLY A 70 14.34 -20.60 4.13
N VAL A 71 14.25 -19.79 3.08
CA VAL A 71 13.47 -18.54 3.08
C VAL A 71 12.21 -18.80 2.26
N ALA A 72 11.10 -18.15 2.60
CA ALA A 72 9.87 -18.32 1.82
C ALA A 72 10.08 -17.81 0.37
N PRO A 73 9.71 -18.58 -0.68
CA PRO A 73 10.04 -18.23 -2.06
C PRO A 73 9.02 -17.25 -2.62
N PHE A 74 9.05 -16.00 -2.16
CA PHE A 74 8.42 -14.91 -2.90
C PHE A 74 9.22 -14.64 -4.18
N GLN A 75 8.53 -14.41 -5.28
CA GLN A 75 9.14 -13.94 -6.53
C GLN A 75 8.78 -12.47 -6.74
N ASP A 76 9.71 -11.71 -7.33
CA ASP A 76 9.45 -10.31 -7.65
C ASP A 76 8.28 -10.17 -8.63
N GLY A 77 7.34 -9.27 -8.34
CA GLY A 77 6.11 -9.06 -9.11
C GLY A 77 5.02 -10.13 -8.88
N GLN A 78 5.25 -11.12 -8.01
CA GLN A 78 4.28 -12.18 -7.78
C GLN A 78 3.10 -11.70 -6.94
N TYR A 79 1.88 -11.96 -7.42
CA TYR A 79 0.68 -11.78 -6.60
C TYR A 79 0.51 -12.98 -5.65
N VAL A 80 0.19 -12.68 -4.39
CA VAL A 80 -0.01 -13.66 -3.32
C VAL A 80 -1.19 -13.29 -2.43
N ARG A 81 -1.76 -14.31 -1.79
CA ARG A 81 -2.60 -14.18 -0.59
C ARG A 81 -1.87 -14.78 0.59
N LEU A 82 -2.07 -14.16 1.75
CA LEU A 82 -1.50 -14.63 3.01
C LEU A 82 -2.63 -15.11 3.91
N ARG A 83 -2.84 -16.42 3.95
CA ARG A 83 -3.87 -17.03 4.80
C ARG A 83 -3.32 -17.30 6.19
N ASN A 84 -3.93 -16.76 7.23
CA ASN A 84 -3.45 -16.99 8.59
C ASN A 84 -3.78 -18.42 9.05
N ARG A 85 -2.79 -19.18 9.53
CA ARG A 85 -3.00 -20.58 9.93
C ARG A 85 -3.85 -20.73 11.19
N GLY A 86 -3.65 -19.86 12.18
CA GLY A 86 -4.30 -19.96 13.49
C GLY A 86 -5.73 -19.41 13.49
N ARG A 87 -5.96 -18.33 12.74
CA ARG A 87 -7.25 -17.64 12.66
C ARG A 87 -8.10 -18.08 11.47
N GLY A 88 -7.46 -18.56 10.40
CA GLY A 88 -8.05 -18.60 9.07
C GLY A 88 -8.22 -17.20 8.48
N GLY A 89 -8.79 -17.13 7.27
CA GLY A 89 -8.92 -15.89 6.50
C GLY A 89 -7.57 -15.35 6.01
N TYR A 90 -7.64 -14.26 5.27
CA TYR A 90 -6.54 -13.67 4.50
C TYR A 90 -6.19 -12.29 5.04
N LEU A 91 -4.89 -11.95 4.99
CA LEU A 91 -4.42 -10.59 5.23
C LEU A 91 -5.08 -9.65 4.22
N CYS A 92 -5.79 -8.64 4.75
CA CYS A 92 -6.60 -7.73 3.98
C CYS A 92 -6.09 -6.29 4.19
N ALA A 93 -5.83 -5.59 3.10
CA ALA A 93 -5.67 -4.14 3.09
C ALA A 93 -7.02 -3.49 3.40
N ASP A 94 -7.15 -2.79 4.53
CA ASP A 94 -8.41 -2.16 4.89
C ASP A 94 -8.74 -1.03 3.90
N GLU A 95 -10.03 -0.86 3.60
CA GLU A 95 -10.54 0.20 2.71
C GLU A 95 -10.26 1.61 3.21
N THR A 96 -9.91 1.73 4.50
CA THR A 96 -9.44 2.95 5.13
C THR A 96 -8.06 3.36 4.61
N GLY A 97 -7.37 2.53 3.82
CA GLY A 97 -5.99 2.70 3.38
C GLY A 97 -4.97 2.85 4.51
N ARG A 98 -5.37 2.64 5.78
CA ARG A 98 -4.55 2.86 6.98
C ARG A 98 -4.17 1.54 7.62
N GLY A 99 -5.17 0.74 7.97
CA GLY A 99 -4.98 -0.50 8.73
C GLY A 99 -4.85 -1.73 7.83
N VAL A 100 -4.49 -2.85 8.45
CA VAL A 100 -4.65 -4.17 7.88
C VAL A 100 -5.45 -5.06 8.82
N SER A 101 -6.29 -5.91 8.24
CA SER A 101 -7.15 -6.82 8.98
C SER A 101 -7.14 -8.21 8.36
N ILE A 102 -7.98 -9.09 8.91
CA ILE A 102 -8.25 -10.40 8.34
C ILE A 102 -9.67 -10.43 7.80
N ASP A 103 -9.82 -10.84 6.55
CA ASP A 103 -11.11 -11.13 5.90
C ASP A 103 -11.21 -12.61 5.52
N ARG A 104 -12.42 -13.15 5.39
CA ARG A 104 -12.62 -14.55 4.97
C ARG A 104 -12.84 -14.69 3.48
N ARG A 105 -13.30 -13.62 2.82
CA ARG A 105 -13.49 -13.56 1.37
C ARG A 105 -12.12 -13.61 0.71
N ARG A 106 -11.94 -14.57 -0.18
CA ARG A 106 -10.65 -14.89 -0.82
C ARG A 106 -10.46 -14.08 -2.10
N GLU A 107 -11.56 -13.93 -2.81
CA GLU A 107 -11.71 -13.29 -4.10
C GLU A 107 -11.54 -11.76 -4.03
N MET A 108 -11.41 -11.17 -2.84
CA MET A 108 -11.26 -9.71 -2.74
C MET A 108 -9.90 -9.22 -3.21
N VAL A 109 -9.87 -8.17 -4.03
CA VAL A 109 -8.62 -7.49 -4.42
C VAL A 109 -7.83 -7.02 -3.19
N ASN A 110 -8.52 -6.58 -2.12
CA ASN A 110 -7.88 -6.17 -0.87
C ASN A 110 -7.10 -7.29 -0.16
N THR A 111 -7.32 -8.56 -0.53
CA THR A 111 -6.55 -9.70 -0.02
C THR A 111 -5.40 -10.13 -0.90
N ALA A 112 -5.28 -9.53 -2.10
CA ALA A 112 -4.17 -9.73 -3.00
C ALA A 112 -3.05 -8.73 -2.70
N TRP A 113 -1.84 -9.26 -2.56
CA TRP A 113 -0.63 -8.49 -2.32
C TRP A 113 0.39 -8.82 -3.40
N VAL A 114 1.05 -7.80 -3.96
CA VAL A 114 2.19 -7.98 -4.87
C VAL A 114 3.45 -8.03 -4.04
N ALA A 115 4.23 -9.09 -4.20
CA ALA A 115 5.56 -9.19 -3.59
C ALA A 115 6.58 -8.45 -4.45
N GLN A 116 7.30 -7.52 -3.83
CA GLN A 116 8.52 -6.93 -4.37
C GLN A 116 9.70 -7.44 -3.55
N VAL A 117 10.70 -7.99 -4.23
CA VAL A 117 11.87 -8.59 -3.59
C VAL A 117 13.03 -7.59 -3.63
N LEU A 118 13.53 -7.22 -2.46
CA LEU A 118 14.73 -6.40 -2.32
C LEU A 118 15.89 -7.26 -1.80
N GLU A 119 16.84 -7.52 -2.68
CA GLU A 119 18.06 -8.27 -2.36
C GLU A 119 19.23 -7.30 -2.21
N THR A 120 19.98 -7.47 -1.12
CA THR A 120 21.24 -6.78 -0.85
C THR A 120 22.31 -7.83 -0.64
N ASP A 121 23.59 -7.44 -0.65
CA ASP A 121 24.72 -8.36 -0.44
C ASP A 121 24.64 -9.18 0.86
N THR A 122 23.84 -8.73 1.83
CA THR A 122 23.75 -9.35 3.17
C THR A 122 22.34 -9.73 3.60
N ASN A 123 21.30 -9.17 2.97
CA ASN A 123 19.92 -9.30 3.43
C ASN A 123 18.95 -9.45 2.27
N TYR A 124 17.84 -10.14 2.55
CA TYR A 124 16.74 -10.38 1.65
C TYR A 124 15.44 -9.90 2.31
N PHE A 125 14.76 -8.95 1.67
CA PHE A 125 13.50 -8.40 2.15
C PHE A 125 12.38 -8.59 1.13
N VAL A 126 11.16 -8.72 1.66
CA VAL A 126 9.94 -8.69 0.86
C VAL A 126 9.12 -7.48 1.27
N LEU A 127 8.74 -6.69 0.28
CA LEU A 127 7.76 -5.62 0.39
C LEU A 127 6.44 -6.17 -0.17
N LEU A 128 5.36 -6.02 0.58
CA LEU A 128 4.04 -6.51 0.18
C LEU A 128 3.16 -5.31 -0.14
N ARG A 129 2.87 -5.09 -1.43
CA ARG A 129 2.06 -3.97 -1.91
C ARG A 129 0.60 -4.40 -2.10
N GLY A 130 -0.33 -3.74 -1.42
CA GLY A 130 -1.75 -4.07 -1.44
C GLY A 130 -2.52 -3.37 -2.57
N ALA A 131 -3.85 -3.54 -2.54
CA ALA A 131 -4.79 -3.01 -3.54
C ALA A 131 -4.76 -1.49 -3.73
N TYR A 132 -4.27 -0.73 -2.73
CA TYR A 132 -4.18 0.73 -2.77
C TYR A 132 -2.77 1.23 -3.11
N GLY A 133 -1.90 0.39 -3.66
CA GLY A 133 -0.52 0.75 -3.99
C GLY A 133 0.41 0.91 -2.78
N ARG A 134 -0.15 0.81 -1.56
CA ARG A 134 0.55 0.96 -0.27
C ARG A 134 1.14 -0.37 0.20
N HIS A 135 2.23 -0.29 0.92
CA HIS A 135 2.95 -1.44 1.43
C HIS A 135 2.52 -1.81 2.85
N LEU A 136 2.50 -3.12 3.14
CA LEU A 136 2.35 -3.63 4.48
C LEU A 136 3.48 -3.09 5.36
N ALA A 137 3.12 -2.46 6.47
CA ALA A 137 4.04 -1.77 7.33
C ALA A 137 3.82 -2.10 8.80
N VAL A 138 4.85 -1.87 9.61
CA VAL A 138 4.71 -1.75 11.07
C VAL A 138 4.63 -0.29 11.46
N THR A 139 3.80 0.02 12.46
CA THR A 139 3.75 1.37 13.05
C THR A 139 4.45 1.40 14.41
N ARG A 140 4.70 2.62 14.92
CA ARG A 140 5.12 2.83 16.31
C ARG A 140 3.94 2.91 17.28
N ALA A 141 2.70 2.87 16.78
CA ALA A 141 1.50 2.94 17.61
C ALA A 141 1.25 1.59 18.28
N GLU A 142 1.01 1.61 19.59
CA GLU A 142 0.60 0.40 20.31
C GLU A 142 -0.79 -0.03 19.85
N ALA A 143 -0.99 -1.34 19.77
CA ALA A 143 -2.26 -1.89 19.34
C ALA A 143 -3.38 -1.55 20.33
N GLY A 144 -4.56 -1.24 19.79
CA GLY A 144 -5.72 -0.88 20.61
C GLY A 144 -6.18 -2.00 21.56
N PRO A 145 -7.09 -1.70 22.51
CA PRO A 145 -7.52 -2.64 23.54
C PRO A 145 -7.87 -4.03 23.03
N GLY A 146 -7.35 -5.07 23.70
CA GLY A 146 -7.61 -6.47 23.35
C GLY A 146 -6.77 -7.02 22.19
N HIS A 147 -5.74 -6.30 21.76
CA HIS A 147 -4.70 -6.73 20.83
C HIS A 147 -3.33 -6.67 21.51
N VAL A 148 -2.32 -7.33 20.91
CA VAL A 148 -0.95 -7.36 21.45
C VAL A 148 0.02 -6.84 20.39
N GLY A 149 1.00 -6.06 20.84
CA GLY A 149 2.07 -5.54 20.00
C GLY A 149 1.76 -4.16 19.41
N PHE A 150 2.32 -3.90 18.24
CA PHE A 150 2.16 -2.64 17.51
C PHE A 150 1.15 -2.80 16.37
N ASP A 151 0.47 -1.73 15.99
CA ASP A 151 -0.44 -1.79 14.86
C ASP A 151 0.34 -2.04 13.55
N ALA A 152 -0.18 -2.95 12.73
CA ALA A 152 0.24 -3.08 11.34
C ALA A 152 -0.61 -2.14 10.47
N ALA A 153 0.01 -1.57 9.45
CA ALA A 153 -0.59 -0.53 8.63
C ALA A 153 -0.27 -0.69 7.14
N GLN A 154 -0.80 0.24 6.36
CA GLN A 154 -0.49 0.45 4.96
C GLN A 154 0.25 1.80 4.82
N CYS A 155 1.50 1.77 4.37
CA CYS A 155 2.35 2.95 4.18
C CYS A 155 2.71 3.18 2.71
N ALA A 156 2.96 4.44 2.35
CA ALA A 156 3.64 4.75 1.10
C ALA A 156 5.10 4.27 1.21
N PHE A 157 5.75 4.06 0.06
CA PHE A 157 7.19 3.76 0.01
C PHE A 157 7.90 4.88 -0.74
N ASP A 158 8.53 5.76 0.03
CA ASP A 158 9.04 7.05 -0.45
C ASP A 158 10.56 7.08 -0.49
N GLU A 159 11.21 6.42 0.49
CA GLU A 159 12.66 6.46 0.67
C GLU A 159 13.23 5.03 0.77
N PRO A 160 14.43 4.75 0.25
CA PRO A 160 15.04 3.43 0.39
C PRO A 160 15.27 3.03 1.85
N GLU A 161 15.35 4.01 2.76
CA GLU A 161 15.53 3.84 4.20
C GLU A 161 14.23 3.48 4.95
N ASP A 162 13.08 3.37 4.25
CA ASP A 162 11.78 3.00 4.81
C ASP A 162 11.73 1.54 5.28
N SER A 163 12.56 1.19 6.25
CA SER A 163 12.66 -0.13 6.86
C SER A 163 11.34 -0.63 7.45
N HIS A 164 10.41 0.26 7.75
CA HIS A 164 9.10 -0.05 8.32
C HIS A 164 8.16 -0.81 7.36
N VAL A 165 8.44 -0.82 6.05
CA VAL A 165 7.74 -1.65 5.03
C VAL A 165 8.52 -2.92 4.65
N MET A 166 9.73 -3.10 5.18
CA MET A 166 10.62 -4.20 4.82
C MET A 166 10.41 -5.41 5.75
N TRP A 167 10.08 -6.56 5.17
CA TRP A 167 9.85 -7.79 5.92
C TRP A 167 10.91 -8.85 5.60
N TRP A 168 11.54 -9.38 6.64
CA TRP A 168 12.26 -10.64 6.56
C TRP A 168 11.26 -11.79 6.53
N THR A 169 11.65 -12.91 5.95
CA THR A 169 10.81 -14.11 5.96
C THR A 169 11.59 -15.31 6.48
N THR A 170 10.92 -16.11 7.31
CA THR A 170 11.45 -17.40 7.78
C THR A 170 10.39 -18.48 7.60
N PRO A 171 10.74 -19.75 7.37
CA PRO A 171 9.78 -20.82 7.20
C PRO A 171 9.07 -21.05 8.53
N GLY A 172 7.75 -21.10 8.45
CA GLY A 172 6.89 -21.65 9.47
C GLY A 172 6.69 -23.15 9.25
N LYS A 173 5.72 -23.70 9.97
CA LYS A 173 5.31 -25.10 9.84
C LYS A 173 4.50 -25.32 8.57
N ASN A 174 4.59 -26.53 8.00
CA ASN A 174 3.78 -26.96 6.84
C ASN A 174 3.88 -26.00 5.64
N GLY A 175 5.08 -25.49 5.34
CA GLY A 175 5.29 -24.58 4.21
C GLY A 175 4.73 -23.16 4.39
N SER A 176 4.24 -22.82 5.59
CA SER A 176 3.89 -21.43 5.90
C SER A 176 5.12 -20.57 6.12
N VAL A 177 4.89 -19.27 6.29
CA VAL A 177 5.92 -18.26 6.45
C VAL A 177 5.63 -17.42 7.68
N VAL A 178 6.69 -16.90 8.29
CA VAL A 178 6.61 -15.90 9.34
C VAL A 178 7.24 -14.62 8.79
N LEU A 179 6.46 -13.55 8.75
CA LEU A 179 6.92 -12.22 8.32
C LEU A 179 7.48 -11.50 9.54
N LEU A 180 8.78 -11.19 9.50
CA LEU A 180 9.51 -10.60 10.60
C LEU A 180 9.95 -9.17 10.28
N HIS A 181 9.91 -8.32 11.30
CA HIS A 181 10.40 -6.95 11.23
C HIS A 181 11.29 -6.64 12.44
N GLY A 182 12.26 -5.76 12.24
CA GLY A 182 13.17 -5.27 13.27
C GLY A 182 14.59 -5.83 13.12
N THR A 183 15.39 -5.68 14.17
CA THR A 183 16.76 -6.18 14.22
C THR A 183 16.82 -7.55 14.89
N SER A 184 17.92 -8.28 14.71
CA SER A 184 18.14 -9.60 15.33
C SER A 184 17.91 -9.63 16.84
N ALA A 185 18.16 -8.53 17.55
CA ALA A 185 17.94 -8.38 18.99
C ALA A 185 16.50 -8.00 19.38
N ARG A 186 15.70 -7.46 18.44
CA ARG A 186 14.34 -6.96 18.68
C ARG A 186 13.40 -7.37 17.54
N LEU A 187 13.38 -8.66 17.23
CA LEU A 187 12.51 -9.22 16.21
C LEU A 187 11.05 -9.20 16.64
N ARG A 188 10.19 -8.88 15.68
CA ARG A 188 8.75 -8.90 15.82
C ARG A 188 8.15 -9.65 14.64
N ALA A 189 7.05 -10.35 14.85
CA ALA A 189 6.35 -11.08 13.81
C ALA A 189 4.98 -10.47 13.53
N LEU A 190 4.59 -10.45 12.26
CA LEU A 190 3.23 -10.16 11.84
C LEU A 190 2.28 -11.20 12.41
N ARG A 191 1.21 -10.76 13.06
CA ARG A 191 0.30 -11.58 13.83
C ARG A 191 -1.16 -11.23 13.57
N ALA A 192 -1.97 -12.24 13.31
CA ALA A 192 -3.41 -12.12 13.38
C ALA A 192 -3.93 -12.17 14.83
N ASN A 193 -5.03 -11.47 15.11
CA ASN A 193 -5.67 -11.46 16.43
C ASN A 193 -7.04 -12.15 16.42
N GLY A 194 -7.72 -12.20 17.56
CA GLY A 194 -9.12 -12.66 17.59
C GLY A 194 -9.33 -14.15 17.37
N ARG A 195 -8.41 -15.01 17.82
CA ARG A 195 -8.54 -16.49 17.75
C ARG A 195 -9.90 -16.98 18.28
N TYR A 196 -10.34 -16.41 19.40
CA TYR A 196 -11.63 -16.72 20.03
C TYR A 196 -12.67 -15.59 19.86
N ARG A 197 -12.21 -14.34 19.73
CA ARG A 197 -13.06 -13.15 19.55
C ARG A 197 -13.04 -12.73 18.09
N ARG A 198 -13.93 -13.30 17.28
CA ARG A 198 -13.92 -13.16 15.80
C ARG A 198 -14.09 -11.71 15.31
N TRP A 199 -14.65 -10.82 16.13
CA TRP A 199 -14.76 -9.38 15.85
C TRP A 199 -13.42 -8.63 15.96
N HIS A 200 -12.40 -9.18 16.65
CA HIS A 200 -11.03 -8.64 16.60
C HIS A 200 -10.38 -9.09 15.30
N ARG A 201 -10.50 -8.25 14.27
CA ARG A 201 -10.00 -8.52 12.91
C ARG A 201 -8.62 -7.92 12.63
N ARG A 202 -8.13 -7.01 13.46
CA ARG A 202 -6.86 -6.31 13.21
C ARG A 202 -5.66 -7.26 13.24
N VAL A 203 -4.71 -6.95 12.38
CA VAL A 203 -3.38 -7.57 12.35
C VAL A 203 -2.41 -6.64 13.06
N THR A 204 -1.53 -7.21 13.87
CA THR A 204 -0.54 -6.47 14.66
C THR A 204 0.85 -7.07 14.47
N VAL A 205 1.85 -6.42 15.03
CA VAL A 205 3.25 -6.83 14.99
C VAL A 205 3.72 -7.06 16.44
N GLU A 206 3.84 -8.33 16.82
CA GLU A 206 4.13 -8.75 18.19
C GLU A 206 5.61 -9.11 18.34
N ALA A 207 6.23 -8.73 19.46
CA ALA A 207 7.59 -9.14 19.76
C ALA A 207 7.70 -10.66 19.89
N ILE A 208 8.68 -11.25 19.21
CA ILE A 208 8.94 -12.69 19.30
C ILE A 208 10.25 -12.96 20.04
N ASN A 209 10.29 -14.08 20.75
CA ASN A 209 11.54 -14.77 21.02
C ASN A 209 11.54 -16.06 20.18
N ARG A 210 12.71 -16.66 19.93
CA ARG A 210 12.85 -17.81 19.01
C ARG A 210 11.93 -19.01 19.35
N SER A 211 11.40 -19.11 20.57
CA SER A 211 10.47 -20.16 21.01
C SER A 211 8.98 -19.80 20.95
N ARG A 212 8.61 -18.56 20.57
CA ARG A 212 7.22 -18.03 20.64
C ARG A 212 6.47 -17.95 19.31
N VAL A 213 6.95 -18.59 18.24
CA VAL A 213 6.19 -18.62 16.97
C VAL A 213 4.91 -19.43 17.16
N THR A 214 3.75 -18.75 17.07
CA THR A 214 2.42 -19.37 17.18
C THR A 214 1.76 -19.49 15.82
N SER A 215 0.73 -20.33 15.68
CA SER A 215 -0.05 -20.40 14.44
C SER A 215 -0.73 -19.08 14.04
N MET A 216 -0.88 -18.13 14.97
CA MET A 216 -1.39 -16.78 14.67
C MET A 216 -0.35 -15.89 13.97
N MET A 217 0.93 -16.27 13.99
CA MET A 217 2.04 -15.59 13.31
C MET A 217 2.44 -16.31 12.01
N GLU A 218 1.85 -17.47 11.73
CA GLU A 218 2.14 -18.27 10.55
C GLU A 218 1.13 -17.98 9.44
N TRP A 219 1.66 -17.69 8.25
CA TRP A 219 0.91 -17.31 7.07
C TRP A 219 1.17 -18.31 5.94
N GLU A 220 0.13 -18.99 5.49
CA GLU A 220 0.19 -19.81 4.29
C GLU A 220 0.19 -18.88 3.07
N VAL A 221 1.22 -18.99 2.24
CA VAL A 221 1.34 -18.21 1.00
C VAL A 221 0.62 -18.96 -0.11
N GLN A 222 -0.41 -18.32 -0.67
CA GLN A 222 -1.14 -18.84 -1.82
C GLN A 222 -0.82 -17.93 -3.01
N VAL A 223 -0.17 -18.47 -4.04
CA VAL A 223 0.17 -17.72 -5.24
C VAL A 223 -1.10 -17.45 -6.04
N ILE A 224 -1.27 -16.21 -6.49
CA ILE A 224 -2.35 -15.81 -7.38
C ILE A 224 -1.79 -15.81 -8.81
N PRO A 225 -2.31 -16.64 -9.72
CA PRO A 225 -1.94 -16.58 -11.12
C PRO A 225 -2.19 -15.18 -11.69
N MET A 226 -1.33 -14.77 -12.63
CA MET A 226 -1.50 -13.53 -13.37
C MET A 226 -2.13 -13.83 -14.72
N ARG A 227 -2.95 -12.89 -15.21
CA ARG A 227 -3.62 -12.96 -16.50
C ARG A 227 -3.51 -11.62 -17.24
N VAL A 228 -3.67 -11.69 -18.56
CA VAL A 228 -3.67 -10.51 -19.45
C VAL A 228 -5.03 -9.79 -19.43
N GLU A 229 -6.11 -10.52 -19.17
CA GLU A 229 -7.44 -9.93 -19.11
C GLU A 229 -7.71 -9.31 -17.74
N ARG A 230 -8.14 -8.05 -17.71
CA ARG A 230 -8.49 -7.32 -16.48
C ARG A 230 -9.67 -8.00 -15.78
N PRO A 231 -9.59 -8.28 -14.47
CA PRO A 231 -10.74 -8.75 -13.70
C PRO A 231 -11.84 -7.70 -13.62
N PRO A 232 -13.10 -8.11 -13.37
CA PRO A 232 -14.16 -7.18 -13.03
C PRO A 232 -13.77 -6.30 -11.84
N TYR A 233 -14.16 -5.02 -11.89
CA TYR A 233 -13.94 -4.11 -10.77
C TYR A 233 -14.73 -4.55 -9.55
N GLN A 234 -14.09 -4.51 -8.39
CA GLN A 234 -14.72 -4.77 -7.10
C GLN A 234 -15.06 -3.44 -6.44
N LEU A 235 -16.07 -2.79 -7.00
CA LEU A 235 -16.58 -1.51 -6.54
C LEU A 235 -17.31 -1.69 -5.20
N ARG A 236 -17.28 -0.66 -4.36
CA ARG A 236 -18.10 -0.65 -3.16
C ARG A 236 -19.57 -0.57 -3.56
N PRO A 237 -20.48 -1.24 -2.83
CA PRO A 237 -21.91 -1.07 -3.06
C PRO A 237 -22.26 0.42 -3.02
N GLY A 238 -22.82 0.95 -4.10
CA GLY A 238 -23.30 2.33 -4.15
C GLY A 238 -24.51 2.48 -3.25
N GLY A 239 -24.29 2.88 -2.01
CA GLY A 239 -25.34 3.14 -1.03
C GLY A 239 -25.05 4.42 -0.24
N PRO A 240 -26.09 5.10 0.26
CA PRO A 240 -25.95 6.30 1.10
C PRO A 240 -25.18 6.04 2.42
N ASP A 241 -25.00 4.77 2.78
CA ASP A 241 -24.38 4.31 4.04
C ASP A 241 -22.97 3.75 3.86
N ILE A 242 -22.14 4.27 2.95
CA ILE A 242 -20.69 4.09 3.13
C ILE A 242 -20.35 4.88 4.39
N PRO A 243 -20.00 4.23 5.52
CA PRO A 243 -19.71 4.96 6.74
C PRO A 243 -18.38 5.68 6.51
N TRP A 244 -18.46 6.94 6.10
CA TRP A 244 -17.31 7.83 6.13
C TRP A 244 -16.78 7.82 7.55
N HIS A 245 -15.47 7.67 7.71
CA HIS A 245 -14.89 7.90 9.02
C HIS A 245 -15.24 9.33 9.43
N GLN A 246 -15.65 9.51 10.69
CA GLN A 246 -15.98 10.84 11.21
C GLN A 246 -14.79 11.79 10.96
N GLY A 247 -15.01 12.82 10.14
CA GLY A 247 -13.97 13.76 9.72
C GLY A 247 -13.28 13.48 8.37
N SER A 248 -13.73 12.49 7.58
CA SER A 248 -13.28 12.34 6.20
C SER A 248 -13.82 13.45 5.31
N GLU A 249 -12.96 13.95 4.41
CA GLU A 249 -13.33 14.95 3.42
C GLU A 249 -14.17 14.30 2.32
N GLU A 250 -15.21 15.00 1.85
CA GLU A 250 -16.00 14.55 0.70
C GLU A 250 -15.20 14.56 -0.60
N THR A 251 -14.07 15.28 -0.63
CA THR A 251 -13.22 15.41 -1.82
C THR A 251 -11.83 14.84 -1.60
N VAL A 252 -11.16 14.51 -2.71
CA VAL A 252 -9.78 14.04 -2.71
C VAL A 252 -8.96 14.70 -3.80
N GLN A 253 -7.74 15.05 -3.44
CA GLN A 253 -6.72 15.44 -4.41
C GLN A 253 -6.17 14.20 -5.11
N VAL A 254 -6.30 14.17 -6.43
CA VAL A 254 -5.74 13.12 -7.28
C VAL A 254 -4.70 13.76 -8.19
N ASN A 255 -3.45 13.31 -8.04
CA ASN A 255 -2.41 13.61 -9.00
C ASN A 255 -2.45 12.52 -10.06
N CYS A 256 -2.59 12.89 -11.33
CA CYS A 256 -2.62 11.94 -12.43
C CYS A 256 -1.48 12.22 -13.40
N VAL A 257 -0.87 11.16 -13.90
CA VAL A 257 0.07 11.21 -15.04
C VAL A 257 -0.38 10.19 -16.08
N VAL A 258 -0.32 10.59 -17.35
CA VAL A 258 -0.64 9.70 -18.46
C VAL A 258 0.64 9.02 -18.89
N ALA A 259 0.67 7.70 -18.87
CA ALA A 259 1.80 6.96 -19.40
C ALA A 259 1.87 7.11 -20.92
N ASP A 260 3.08 7.22 -21.45
CA ASP A 260 3.32 7.16 -22.89
C ASP A 260 2.96 5.79 -23.47
N ASP A 261 3.08 5.63 -24.79
CA ASP A 261 2.74 4.36 -25.46
C ASP A 261 3.62 3.20 -25.01
N ASN A 262 4.79 3.47 -24.42
CA ASN A 262 5.69 2.47 -23.86
C ASN A 262 5.46 2.22 -22.36
N GLY A 263 4.55 2.95 -21.72
CA GLY A 263 4.27 2.83 -20.28
C GLY A 263 5.19 3.65 -19.39
N SER A 264 6.00 4.56 -19.94
CA SER A 264 6.84 5.48 -19.18
C SER A 264 6.05 6.72 -18.77
N THR A 265 6.35 7.25 -17.58
CA THR A 265 5.72 8.46 -17.05
C THR A 265 6.75 9.58 -16.96
N ASP A 266 6.45 10.75 -17.51
CA ASP A 266 7.24 11.96 -17.31
C ASP A 266 6.68 12.77 -16.12
N GLU A 267 7.55 13.48 -15.38
CA GLU A 267 7.07 14.36 -14.31
C GLU A 267 6.37 15.61 -14.86
N GLN A 268 6.69 16.01 -16.10
CA GLN A 268 6.11 17.19 -16.74
C GLN A 268 4.64 17.02 -17.14
N GLY A 269 4.17 15.78 -17.36
CA GLY A 269 2.78 15.47 -17.70
C GLY A 269 1.86 15.29 -16.48
N ARG A 270 2.34 15.52 -15.26
CA ARG A 270 1.55 15.33 -14.03
C ARG A 270 0.54 16.49 -13.86
N GLY A 271 -0.74 16.15 -13.83
CA GLY A 271 -1.83 17.07 -13.54
C GLY A 271 -2.49 16.76 -12.19
N ALA A 272 -3.07 17.77 -11.55
CA ALA A 272 -3.85 17.59 -10.31
C ALA A 272 -5.33 17.82 -10.57
N LEU A 273 -6.18 17.06 -9.88
CA LEU A 273 -7.62 17.24 -9.89
C LEU A 273 -8.25 16.96 -8.54
N THR A 274 -9.36 17.62 -8.27
CA THR A 274 -10.20 17.34 -7.11
C THR A 274 -11.35 16.44 -7.55
N LEU A 275 -11.45 15.25 -6.96
CA LEU A 275 -12.57 14.33 -7.18
C LEU A 275 -13.55 14.41 -6.00
N HIS A 276 -14.84 14.44 -6.29
CA HIS A 276 -15.88 14.26 -5.26
C HIS A 276 -16.13 12.76 -5.04
N GLY A 277 -16.07 12.34 -3.78
CA GLY A 277 -16.16 10.95 -3.38
C GLY A 277 -14.90 10.14 -3.71
N ARG A 278 -15.06 8.82 -3.77
CA ARG A 278 -13.95 7.85 -3.93
C ARG A 278 -14.18 6.84 -5.04
N SER A 279 -15.20 7.05 -5.87
CA SER A 279 -15.58 6.08 -6.90
C SER A 279 -14.49 5.94 -7.96
N LEU A 280 -14.09 4.70 -8.23
CA LEU A 280 -13.22 4.36 -9.36
C LEU A 280 -13.88 4.74 -10.68
N MET A 281 -15.21 4.54 -10.80
CA MET A 281 -15.96 4.90 -12.02
C MET A 281 -16.00 6.41 -12.19
N GLY A 282 -16.25 7.14 -11.09
CA GLY A 282 -16.23 8.61 -11.11
C GLY A 282 -14.87 9.15 -11.54
N LEU A 283 -13.79 8.65 -10.93
CA LEU A 283 -12.42 9.00 -11.32
C LEU A 283 -12.13 8.67 -12.78
N GLY A 284 -12.51 7.47 -13.20
CA GLY A 284 -12.32 6.97 -14.55
C GLY A 284 -13.00 7.81 -15.62
N ASN A 285 -14.25 8.18 -15.37
CA ASN A 285 -15.03 9.05 -16.27
C ASN A 285 -14.44 10.46 -16.35
N GLU A 286 -14.06 11.04 -15.21
CA GLU A 286 -13.44 12.37 -15.14
C GLU A 286 -12.10 12.39 -15.91
N LEU A 287 -11.26 11.37 -15.72
CA LEU A 287 -9.99 11.26 -16.44
C LEU A 287 -10.19 11.04 -17.94
N ALA A 288 -11.12 10.16 -18.34
CA ALA A 288 -11.41 9.92 -19.76
C ALA A 288 -11.89 11.20 -20.46
N GLN A 289 -12.77 11.98 -19.81
CA GLN A 289 -13.23 13.27 -20.33
C GLN A 289 -12.08 14.28 -20.49
N ARG A 290 -11.15 14.34 -19.53
CA ARG A 290 -9.98 15.24 -19.58
C ARG A 290 -8.98 14.87 -20.68
N LEU A 291 -8.79 13.57 -20.92
CA LEU A 291 -7.95 13.09 -22.03
C LEU A 291 -8.54 13.39 -23.40
N GLY A 292 -9.86 13.63 -23.47
CA GLY A 292 -10.57 13.97 -24.69
C GLY A 292 -10.64 12.82 -25.68
N ASN A 293 -10.78 13.14 -26.97
CA ASN A 293 -10.76 12.20 -28.09
C ASN A 293 -11.84 11.10 -28.06
N GLY A 294 -12.94 11.32 -27.33
CA GLY A 294 -14.02 10.34 -27.22
C GLY A 294 -13.66 9.09 -26.40
N LEU A 295 -12.60 9.15 -25.60
CA LEU A 295 -12.23 8.08 -24.68
C LEU A 295 -13.29 7.91 -23.60
N ASN A 296 -13.52 6.66 -23.21
CA ASN A 296 -14.33 6.26 -22.08
C ASN A 296 -13.47 5.60 -21.02
N PHE A 297 -14.04 5.36 -19.85
CA PHE A 297 -13.34 4.66 -18.79
C PHE A 297 -12.87 3.23 -19.17
N GLN A 298 -13.57 2.57 -20.10
CA GLN A 298 -13.16 1.26 -20.60
C GLN A 298 -11.89 1.31 -21.46
N ASP A 299 -11.59 2.48 -22.04
CA ASP A 299 -10.44 2.72 -22.92
C ASP A 299 -9.16 3.05 -22.14
N ILE A 300 -9.23 3.05 -20.81
CA ILE A 300 -8.09 3.30 -19.92
C ILE A 300 -7.97 2.23 -18.82
N THR A 301 -6.75 2.05 -18.32
CA THR A 301 -6.44 1.34 -17.07
C THR A 301 -5.85 2.33 -16.09
N LEU A 302 -6.38 2.34 -14.87
CA LEU A 302 -5.86 3.16 -13.78
C LEU A 302 -4.96 2.31 -12.90
N CYS A 303 -3.75 2.79 -12.63
CA CYS A 303 -2.86 2.24 -11.62
C CYS A 303 -2.68 3.26 -10.50
N ILE A 304 -2.76 2.81 -9.25
CA ILE A 304 -2.47 3.63 -8.07
C ILE A 304 -1.02 3.44 -7.66
N GLN A 305 -0.35 4.54 -7.35
CA GLN A 305 1.00 4.55 -6.81
C GLN A 305 0.97 5.23 -5.45
N ALA A 306 1.64 4.65 -4.45
CA ALA A 306 1.73 5.23 -3.12
C ALA A 306 3.20 5.37 -2.71
N GLY A 307 3.75 6.54 -3.04
CA GLY A 307 5.11 6.94 -2.77
C GLY A 307 6.03 6.86 -3.98
N ASN A 308 7.14 7.59 -3.91
CA ASN A 308 8.01 7.84 -5.06
C ASN A 308 8.76 6.59 -5.55
N LEU A 309 9.01 5.62 -4.67
CA LEU A 309 9.70 4.38 -4.99
C LEU A 309 8.76 3.19 -5.18
N ALA A 310 7.47 3.38 -4.90
CA ALA A 310 6.46 2.36 -5.14
C ALA A 310 6.23 2.18 -6.64
N GLN A 311 6.26 0.93 -7.11
CA GLN A 311 5.76 0.63 -8.45
C GLN A 311 4.23 0.80 -8.48
N PRO A 312 3.65 1.24 -9.62
CA PRO A 312 2.20 1.31 -9.78
C PRO A 312 1.53 -0.06 -9.59
N THR A 313 0.37 -0.07 -8.93
CA THR A 313 -0.51 -1.24 -8.80
C THR A 313 -1.80 -0.97 -9.54
N VAL A 314 -2.28 -1.92 -10.36
CA VAL A 314 -3.59 -1.77 -11.01
C VAL A 314 -4.69 -1.54 -9.97
N LEU A 315 -5.44 -0.45 -10.13
CA LEU A 315 -6.53 -0.08 -9.23
C LEU A 315 -7.82 -0.78 -9.69
N LEU A 316 -8.22 -1.82 -8.95
CA LEU A 316 -9.40 -2.65 -9.27
C LEU A 316 -10.59 -2.41 -8.34
N THR A 317 -10.47 -1.45 -7.41
CA THR A 317 -11.51 -1.05 -6.46
C THR A 317 -11.51 0.47 -6.32
N ASP A 318 -12.52 1.00 -5.65
CA ASP A 318 -12.64 2.42 -5.36
C ASP A 318 -11.46 2.94 -4.51
N LEU A 319 -11.18 4.25 -4.59
CA LEU A 319 -10.08 4.89 -3.86
C LEU A 319 -10.17 4.65 -2.34
N PRO A 320 -9.04 4.64 -1.60
CA PRO A 320 -9.08 4.47 -0.16
C PRO A 320 -9.83 5.62 0.53
N HIS A 321 -10.46 5.34 1.68
CA HIS A 321 -11.15 6.34 2.51
C HIS A 321 -10.16 7.17 3.33
N ARG A 322 -9.21 7.82 2.63
CA ARG A 322 -8.19 8.67 3.22
C ARG A 322 -8.10 10.00 2.52
N ASP A 323 -7.79 11.03 3.27
CA ASP A 323 -7.76 12.39 2.73
C ASP A 323 -6.38 12.75 2.15
N ASP A 324 -5.35 11.90 2.29
CA ASP A 324 -4.08 12.10 1.60
C ASP A 324 -4.25 12.06 0.07
N PRO A 325 -3.49 12.92 -0.66
CA PRO A 325 -3.48 12.88 -2.12
C PRO A 325 -3.13 11.50 -2.65
N VAL A 326 -3.77 11.12 -3.75
CA VAL A 326 -3.53 9.84 -4.42
C VAL A 326 -2.85 10.07 -5.76
N ASP A 327 -1.78 9.33 -6.03
CA ASP A 327 -1.12 9.34 -7.33
C ASP A 327 -1.69 8.22 -8.23
N ILE A 328 -2.13 8.60 -9.43
CA ILE A 328 -2.75 7.73 -10.43
C ILE A 328 -1.93 7.79 -11.72
N VAL A 329 -1.53 6.63 -12.21
CA VAL A 329 -0.92 6.46 -13.53
C VAL A 329 -1.98 5.91 -14.48
N VAL A 330 -2.21 6.61 -15.59
CA VAL A 330 -3.22 6.27 -16.58
C VAL A 330 -2.56 5.60 -17.79
N PHE A 331 -2.96 4.37 -18.09
CA PHE A 331 -2.52 3.64 -19.28
C PHE A 331 -3.66 3.60 -20.29
N ARG A 332 -3.40 3.97 -21.55
CA ARG A 332 -4.38 3.87 -22.64
C ARG A 332 -4.42 2.43 -23.16
N VAL A 333 -5.63 1.87 -23.28
CA VAL A 333 -5.83 0.50 -23.80
C VAL A 333 -5.33 0.42 -25.25
N GLY A 334 -4.68 -0.69 -25.59
CA GLY A 334 -4.11 -0.92 -26.92
C GLY A 334 -2.73 -0.30 -27.16
N THR A 335 -2.13 0.31 -26.13
CA THR A 335 -0.72 0.74 -26.18
C THR A 335 0.22 -0.41 -25.76
N PRO A 336 1.45 -0.47 -26.29
CA PRO A 336 2.45 -1.43 -25.83
C PRO A 336 2.72 -1.40 -24.32
N GLY A 337 2.64 -0.23 -23.69
CA GLY A 337 2.75 -0.08 -22.23
C GLY A 337 1.60 -0.75 -21.48
N HIS A 338 0.36 -0.57 -21.96
CA HIS A 338 -0.81 -1.24 -21.42
C HIS A 338 -0.73 -2.76 -21.56
N ASP A 339 -0.29 -3.27 -22.70
CA ASP A 339 -0.29 -4.70 -22.99
C ASP A 339 0.74 -5.50 -22.16
N ARG A 340 1.65 -4.80 -21.46
CA ARG A 340 2.56 -5.40 -20.47
C ARG A 340 1.95 -5.49 -19.08
N LEU A 341 0.80 -4.85 -18.82
CA LEU A 341 0.12 -4.95 -17.54
C LEU A 341 -0.40 -6.38 -17.36
N LEU A 342 -0.13 -6.92 -16.17
CA LEU A 342 -0.65 -8.20 -15.73
C LEU A 342 -1.61 -7.97 -14.57
N PHE A 343 -2.68 -8.74 -14.55
CA PHE A 343 -3.74 -8.62 -13.56
C PHE A 343 -3.82 -9.89 -12.70
N PRO A 344 -4.16 -9.78 -11.41
CA PRO A 344 -4.39 -10.95 -10.58
C PRO A 344 -5.66 -11.70 -11.02
N ASP A 345 -5.56 -13.01 -11.17
CA ASP A 345 -6.71 -13.89 -11.26
C ASP A 345 -7.29 -14.12 -9.85
N LEU A 346 -8.19 -13.23 -9.45
CA LEU A 346 -8.76 -13.25 -8.11
C LEU A 346 -9.62 -14.51 -7.84
N ASP A 347 -10.06 -15.23 -8.86
CA ASP A 347 -10.95 -16.39 -8.71
C ASP A 347 -10.20 -17.72 -8.77
N ALA A 348 -9.00 -17.77 -9.37
CA ALA A 348 -8.15 -18.97 -9.45
C ALA A 348 -7.95 -19.63 -8.09
N GLU A 349 -8.10 -20.96 -7.97
CA GLU A 349 -8.07 -21.75 -6.71
C GLU A 349 -6.69 -21.92 -6.06
#